data_AF-A0A974SHD3-F1
#
_entry.id   AF-A0A974SHD3-F1
#
_cell.length_a   1.000
_cell.length_b   1.000
_cell.length_c   1.000
_cell.angle_alpha   90.00
_cell.angle_beta   90.00
_cell.angle_gamma   90.00
#
_symmetry.space_group_name_H-M   'P 1'
#
loop_
_entity.id
_entity.type
_entity.pdbx_description
1 polymer ?
#
loop_
_entity_poly.entity_id
_entity_poly.type
_entity_poly.pdbx_seq_one_letter_code
_entity_poly.pdbx_strand_id
1 'polypeptide(L)'
;MPHALSSSNLINQASSSIHYPGGGGDVFHDTNFYSYCGKSGATGTIAENGCAITSVAMFSLYKGGLSNSNENTYNAVAKATQYATNKTADLYTSGFTYSTTIGGQNISVTSTVISDVSEEVENGNVCMVRLYTDSRHTHYVLVDGWDSSASGFYRYLVCDPSGGVKITLADVMQRMWGYQDASLITQKFLLS
;
A
#
# COMPACT_ATOMS: atom_id res chain seq x y z
N MET A 1 -9.60 7.21 -16.55
CA MET A 1 -9.06 5.84 -16.60
C MET A 1 -9.56 5.01 -15.45
N PRO A 2 -9.97 3.75 -15.71
CA PRO A 2 -10.35 2.83 -14.64
C PRO A 2 -9.14 2.51 -13.75
N HIS A 3 -9.40 1.86 -12.62
CA HIS A 3 -8.36 1.26 -11.79
C HIS A 3 -7.39 0.39 -12.62
N ALA A 4 -6.10 0.59 -12.45
CA ALA A 4 -5.05 -0.27 -12.99
C ALA A 4 -4.97 -1.61 -12.26
N LEU A 5 -5.11 -1.61 -10.93
CA LEU A 5 -5.12 -2.83 -10.13
C LEU A 5 -6.47 -3.53 -10.28
N SER A 6 -6.48 -4.86 -10.22
CA SER A 6 -7.70 -5.68 -10.19
C SER A 6 -8.09 -6.06 -8.75
N SER A 7 -9.29 -6.60 -8.54
CA SER A 7 -9.70 -7.11 -7.22
C SER A 7 -8.79 -8.24 -6.72
N SER A 8 -8.17 -9.02 -7.61
CA SER A 8 -7.23 -10.06 -7.23
C SER A 8 -5.87 -9.53 -6.79
N ASN A 9 -5.57 -8.23 -6.91
CA ASN A 9 -4.33 -7.67 -6.35
C ASN A 9 -4.53 -7.08 -4.94
N LEU A 10 -5.78 -6.89 -4.51
CA LEU A 10 -6.09 -6.13 -3.29
C LEU A 10 -5.78 -6.94 -2.04
N ILE A 11 -5.16 -6.31 -1.06
CA ILE A 11 -4.84 -6.91 0.23
C ILE A 11 -5.57 -6.12 1.31
N ASN A 12 -6.35 -6.82 2.13
CA ASN A 12 -6.91 -6.24 3.36
C ASN A 12 -5.89 -6.44 4.49
N GLN A 13 -5.30 -5.35 4.98
CA GLN A 13 -4.29 -5.40 6.05
C GLN A 13 -4.84 -5.94 7.37
N ALA A 14 -6.16 -5.90 7.58
CA ALA A 14 -6.82 -6.44 8.76
C ALA A 14 -7.22 -7.92 8.60
N SER A 15 -6.94 -8.54 7.44
CA SER A 15 -7.27 -9.94 7.19
C SER A 15 -6.60 -10.86 8.20
N SER A 16 -7.33 -11.89 8.63
CA SER A 16 -6.80 -13.00 9.43
C SER A 16 -6.50 -14.27 8.62
N SER A 17 -6.60 -14.17 7.29
CA SER A 17 -6.46 -15.31 6.37
C SER A 17 -5.05 -15.46 5.80
N ILE A 18 -4.10 -14.60 6.18
CA ILE A 18 -2.73 -14.63 5.65
C ILE A 18 -1.84 -15.31 6.67
N HIS A 19 -1.33 -16.48 6.31
CA HIS A 19 -0.57 -17.37 7.18
C HIS A 19 0.87 -17.52 6.70
N TYR A 20 1.75 -17.84 7.64
CA TYR A 20 3.13 -18.20 7.31
C TYR A 20 3.17 -19.40 6.34
N PRO A 21 4.10 -19.42 5.36
CA PRO A 21 4.28 -20.57 4.49
C PRO A 21 4.56 -21.84 5.29
N GLY A 22 3.91 -22.94 4.91
CA GLY A 22 4.06 -24.24 5.59
C GLY A 22 3.08 -24.51 6.73
N GLY A 23 2.10 -23.62 6.95
CA GLY A 23 1.09 -23.75 7.99
C GLY A 23 1.57 -23.15 9.31
N GLY A 24 0.96 -22.05 9.72
CA GLY A 24 1.35 -21.30 10.90
C GLY A 24 0.32 -20.26 11.31
N GLY A 25 0.68 -19.42 12.27
CA GLY A 25 -0.15 -18.32 12.75
C GLY A 25 -0.46 -17.28 11.68
N ASP A 26 -1.41 -16.41 12.01
CA ASP A 26 -1.78 -15.24 11.23
C ASP A 26 -0.64 -14.22 11.20
N VAL A 27 -0.15 -13.92 10.01
CA VAL A 27 0.99 -13.03 9.77
C VAL A 27 0.63 -11.59 10.09
N PHE A 28 -0.60 -11.17 9.80
CA PHE A 28 -0.96 -9.75 9.88
C PHE A 28 -1.20 -9.28 11.31
N HIS A 29 -1.46 -10.23 12.21
CA HIS A 29 -1.70 -9.99 13.63
C HIS A 29 -0.55 -10.50 14.53
N ASP A 30 0.55 -10.99 13.95
CA ASP A 30 1.73 -11.43 14.69
C ASP A 30 2.73 -10.27 14.89
N THR A 31 3.00 -9.95 16.15
CA THR A 31 3.95 -8.90 16.56
C THR A 31 5.40 -9.26 16.22
N ASN A 32 5.71 -10.53 15.94
CA ASN A 32 7.06 -10.97 15.56
C ASN A 32 7.33 -10.86 14.06
N PHE A 33 6.31 -10.63 13.23
CA PHE A 33 6.46 -10.58 11.78
C PHE A 33 7.54 -9.58 11.33
N TYR A 34 7.55 -8.39 11.94
CA TYR A 34 8.54 -7.37 11.64
C TYR A 34 9.98 -7.85 11.95
N SER A 35 10.17 -8.57 13.06
CA SER A 35 11.46 -9.16 13.42
C SER A 35 11.91 -10.21 12.40
N TYR A 36 10.99 -11.04 11.89
CA TYR A 36 11.29 -11.98 10.79
C TYR A 36 11.67 -11.27 9.49
N CYS A 37 11.18 -10.04 9.30
CA CYS A 37 11.59 -9.16 8.20
C CYS A 37 12.86 -8.33 8.50
N GLY A 38 13.54 -8.58 9.63
CA GLY A 38 14.76 -7.87 10.03
C GLY A 38 14.52 -6.45 10.56
N LYS A 39 13.30 -6.12 10.99
CA LYS A 39 12.90 -4.78 11.47
C LYS A 39 12.83 -4.76 13.01
N SER A 40 13.99 -4.89 13.63
CA SER A 40 14.11 -5.05 15.09
C SER A 40 13.68 -3.84 15.93
N GLY A 41 13.43 -2.68 15.30
CA GLY A 41 12.93 -1.48 15.99
C GLY A 41 11.42 -1.26 15.82
N ALA A 42 10.75 -2.10 15.03
CA ALA A 42 9.32 -1.97 14.77
C ALA A 42 8.50 -2.56 15.91
N THR A 43 7.31 -1.98 16.13
CA THR A 43 6.33 -2.45 17.12
C THR A 43 4.94 -2.54 16.50
N GLY A 44 4.05 -3.28 17.16
CA GLY A 44 2.70 -3.56 16.66
C GLY A 44 2.71 -4.60 15.54
N THR A 45 1.66 -4.57 14.74
CA THR A 45 1.36 -5.58 13.71
C THR A 45 1.15 -4.93 12.33
N ILE A 46 0.97 -5.76 11.28
CA ILE A 46 0.58 -5.25 9.95
C ILE A 46 -0.86 -4.75 9.98
N ALA A 47 -1.75 -5.40 10.74
CA ALA A 47 -3.12 -4.96 10.90
C ALA A 47 -3.21 -3.54 11.48
N GLU A 48 -2.38 -3.22 12.48
CA GLU A 48 -2.35 -1.90 13.13
C GLU A 48 -1.62 -0.84 12.29
N ASN A 49 -0.43 -1.15 11.76
CA ASN A 49 0.50 -0.14 11.24
C ASN A 49 0.88 -0.34 9.75
N GLY A 50 0.36 -1.39 9.11
CA GLY A 50 0.87 -1.88 7.83
C GLY A 50 0.28 -1.24 6.58
N CYS A 51 -0.40 -0.09 6.64
CA CYS A 51 -1.07 0.51 5.47
C CYS A 51 -0.09 0.84 4.33
N ALA A 52 1.10 1.38 4.65
CA ALA A 52 2.13 1.66 3.65
C ALA A 52 2.70 0.38 3.05
N ILE A 53 3.04 -0.59 3.90
CA ILE A 53 3.58 -1.89 3.50
C ILE A 53 2.59 -2.63 2.59
N THR A 54 1.32 -2.66 2.99
CA THR A 54 0.25 -3.34 2.25
C THR A 54 -0.03 -2.65 0.92
N SER A 55 0.02 -1.31 0.87
CA SER A 55 -0.07 -0.55 -0.38
C SER A 55 1.07 -0.90 -1.34
N VAL A 56 2.31 -0.92 -0.87
CA VAL A 56 3.46 -1.34 -1.70
C VAL A 56 3.30 -2.81 -2.13
N ALA A 57 2.85 -3.70 -1.24
CA ALA A 57 2.63 -5.11 -1.56
C ALA A 57 1.56 -5.31 -2.66
N MET A 58 0.45 -4.57 -2.61
CA MET A 58 -0.57 -4.59 -3.67
C MET A 58 0.03 -4.18 -5.02
N PHE A 59 0.87 -3.13 -5.03
CA PHE A 59 1.56 -2.72 -6.25
C PHE A 59 2.55 -3.79 -6.74
N SER A 60 3.27 -4.46 -5.84
CA SER A 60 4.17 -5.57 -6.19
C SER A 60 3.44 -6.74 -6.84
N LEU A 61 2.25 -7.10 -6.33
CA LEU A 61 1.39 -8.11 -6.94
C LEU A 61 0.95 -7.70 -8.34
N TYR A 62 0.52 -6.45 -8.51
CA TYR A 62 0.16 -5.90 -9.82
C TYR A 62 1.34 -5.95 -10.80
N LYS A 63 2.51 -5.48 -10.39
CA LYS A 63 3.72 -5.46 -11.22
C LYS A 63 4.14 -6.87 -11.66
N GLY A 64 3.93 -7.86 -10.81
CA GLY A 64 4.20 -9.27 -11.12
C GLY A 64 3.08 -9.99 -11.89
N GLY A 65 1.93 -9.35 -12.14
CA GLY A 65 0.76 -10.03 -12.71
C GLY A 65 0.21 -11.14 -11.80
N LEU A 66 0.32 -10.98 -10.48
CA LEU A 66 0.02 -11.99 -9.48
C LEU A 66 -1.30 -11.70 -8.74
N SER A 67 -2.01 -12.76 -8.38
CA SER A 67 -3.16 -12.69 -7.47
C SER A 67 -2.74 -12.73 -6.00
N ASN A 68 -3.59 -12.22 -5.12
CA ASN A 68 -3.49 -12.11 -3.66
C ASN A 68 -3.72 -13.45 -2.92
N SER A 69 -3.29 -14.57 -3.49
CA SER A 69 -3.23 -15.86 -2.77
C SER A 69 -2.39 -15.73 -1.49
N ASN A 70 -2.58 -16.63 -0.53
CA ASN A 70 -1.82 -16.65 0.73
C ASN A 70 -0.31 -16.45 0.53
N GLU A 71 0.33 -17.30 -0.29
CA GLU A 71 1.77 -17.27 -0.52
C GLU A 71 2.23 -15.97 -1.18
N ASN A 72 1.52 -15.51 -2.21
CA ASN A 72 1.87 -14.26 -2.89
C ASN A 72 1.71 -13.06 -1.96
N THR A 73 0.62 -12.98 -1.20
CA THR A 73 0.36 -11.90 -0.24
C THR A 73 1.41 -11.88 0.87
N TYR A 74 1.71 -13.04 1.47
CA TYR A 74 2.78 -13.16 2.46
C TYR A 74 4.12 -12.67 1.90
N ASN A 75 4.52 -13.16 0.73
CA ASN A 75 5.79 -12.79 0.12
C ASN A 75 5.81 -11.29 -0.25
N ALA A 76 4.74 -10.75 -0.82
CA ALA A 76 4.67 -9.34 -1.17
C ALA A 76 4.77 -8.43 0.05
N VAL A 77 4.06 -8.74 1.13
CA VAL A 77 4.14 -7.99 2.40
C VAL A 77 5.52 -8.11 3.01
N ALA A 78 6.10 -9.32 3.09
CA ALA A 78 7.43 -9.52 3.64
C ALA A 78 8.51 -8.75 2.85
N LYS A 79 8.42 -8.73 1.52
CA LYS A 79 9.37 -7.99 0.66
C LYS A 79 9.18 -6.48 0.75
N ALA A 80 7.93 -6.00 0.78
CA ALA A 80 7.64 -4.59 1.03
C ALA A 80 8.18 -4.16 2.40
N THR A 81 7.96 -4.94 3.46
CA THR A 81 8.56 -4.70 4.78
C THR A 81 10.09 -4.69 4.68
N GLN A 82 10.72 -5.73 4.13
CA GLN A 82 12.17 -5.85 4.08
C GLN A 82 12.85 -4.67 3.36
N TYR A 83 12.29 -4.20 2.25
CA TYR A 83 13.00 -3.31 1.33
C TYR A 83 12.42 -1.90 1.20
N ALA A 84 11.14 -1.70 1.47
CA ALA A 84 10.52 -0.37 1.38
C ALA A 84 10.53 0.40 2.71
N THR A 85 10.93 -0.24 3.82
CA THR A 85 10.89 0.38 5.14
C THR A 85 12.25 0.44 5.85
N ASN A 86 12.39 1.40 6.75
CA ASN A 86 13.52 1.54 7.67
C ASN A 86 13.47 0.47 8.81
N LYS A 87 14.33 0.62 9.83
CA LYS A 87 14.43 -0.31 10.98
C LYS A 87 13.19 -0.35 11.89
N THR A 88 12.37 0.70 11.89
CA THR A 88 11.13 0.83 12.68
C THR A 88 9.89 0.45 11.86
N ALA A 89 10.08 -0.13 10.67
CA ALA A 89 9.03 -0.45 9.70
C ALA A 89 8.30 0.77 9.10
N ASP A 90 8.86 1.98 9.23
CA ASP A 90 8.35 3.15 8.51
C ASP A 90 8.83 3.14 7.06
N LEU A 91 7.95 3.50 6.14
CA LEU A 91 8.28 3.65 4.73
C LEU A 91 9.42 4.68 4.53
N TYR A 92 10.36 4.39 3.63
CA TYR A 92 11.39 5.36 3.25
C TYR A 92 10.78 6.59 2.56
N THR A 93 10.80 7.72 3.25
CA THR A 93 10.20 8.98 2.79
C THR A 93 10.97 9.66 1.65
N SER A 94 12.24 9.31 1.45
CA SER A 94 13.06 9.74 0.32
C SER A 94 12.84 8.92 -0.95
N GLY A 95 11.91 7.96 -0.93
CA GLY A 95 11.77 6.95 -1.97
C GLY A 95 12.64 5.72 -1.72
N PHE A 96 12.43 4.68 -2.52
CA PHE A 96 13.14 3.40 -2.44
C PHE A 96 13.18 2.72 -3.81
N THR A 97 14.05 1.74 -3.98
CA THR A 97 14.02 0.81 -5.11
C THR A 97 14.42 -0.57 -4.61
N TYR A 98 13.67 -1.59 -5.01
CA TYR A 98 14.06 -2.96 -4.75
C TYR A 98 13.66 -3.87 -5.91
N SER A 99 14.40 -4.97 -6.04
CA SER A 99 14.09 -6.06 -6.96
C SER A 99 14.02 -7.37 -6.20
N THR A 100 13.01 -8.19 -6.50
CA THR A 100 12.79 -9.45 -5.79
C THR A 100 11.97 -10.44 -6.62
N THR A 101 11.79 -11.65 -6.11
CA THR A 101 10.95 -12.67 -6.72
C THR A 101 9.73 -12.94 -5.85
N ILE A 102 8.53 -12.84 -6.42
CA ILE A 102 7.25 -13.20 -5.80
C ILE A 102 6.52 -14.14 -6.75
N GLY A 103 6.01 -15.28 -6.27
CA GLY A 103 5.27 -16.21 -7.13
C GLY A 103 6.04 -16.70 -8.37
N GLY A 104 7.38 -16.75 -8.30
CA GLY A 104 8.26 -17.06 -9.43
C GLY A 104 8.50 -15.91 -10.42
N GLN A 105 7.89 -14.74 -10.21
CA GLN A 105 8.06 -13.56 -11.05
C GLN A 105 9.11 -12.62 -10.47
N ASN A 106 10.08 -12.22 -11.30
CA ASN A 106 11.04 -11.18 -10.94
C ASN A 106 10.39 -9.82 -11.14
N ILE A 107 10.25 -9.07 -10.06
CA ILE A 107 9.68 -7.73 -10.06
C ILE A 107 10.72 -6.73 -9.60
N SER A 108 10.60 -5.50 -10.10
CA SER A 108 11.28 -4.33 -9.56
C SER A 108 10.22 -3.30 -9.21
N VAL A 109 10.37 -2.69 -8.03
CA VAL A 109 9.50 -1.64 -7.54
C VAL A 109 10.36 -0.46 -7.15
N THR A 110 10.10 0.67 -7.80
CA THR A 110 10.69 1.97 -7.47
C THR A 110 9.61 2.90 -6.96
N SER A 111 9.91 3.62 -5.88
CA SER A 111 9.13 4.73 -5.35
C SER A 111 9.92 6.02 -5.48
N THR A 112 9.33 7.00 -6.16
CA THR A 112 9.90 8.34 -6.35
C THR A 112 8.99 9.38 -5.75
N VAL A 113 9.55 10.31 -4.96
CA VAL A 113 8.78 11.42 -4.39
C VAL A 113 8.38 12.39 -5.51
N ILE A 114 7.10 12.75 -5.54
CA ILE A 114 6.52 13.65 -6.54
C ILE A 114 5.80 14.83 -5.87
N SER A 115 5.65 15.94 -6.60
CA SER A 115 4.93 17.12 -6.12
C SER A 115 3.42 17.04 -6.34
N ASP A 116 2.99 16.36 -7.41
CA ASP A 116 1.58 16.22 -7.80
C ASP A 116 1.27 14.79 -8.24
N VAL A 117 0.10 14.30 -7.85
CA VAL A 117 -0.40 12.96 -8.21
C VAL A 117 -1.28 13.04 -9.45
N SER A 118 -1.90 14.19 -9.72
CA SER A 118 -2.91 14.35 -10.76
C SER A 118 -2.37 14.03 -12.14
N GLU A 119 -1.23 14.62 -12.51
CA GLU A 119 -0.57 14.39 -13.80
C GLU A 119 -0.18 12.92 -14.00
N GLU A 120 0.34 12.28 -12.96
CA GLU A 120 0.78 10.88 -13.02
C GLU A 120 -0.41 9.93 -13.24
N VAL A 121 -1.50 10.10 -12.48
CA VAL A 121 -2.67 9.21 -12.58
C VAL A 121 -3.48 9.47 -13.85
N GLU A 122 -3.50 10.70 -14.36
CA GLU A 122 -4.05 11.02 -15.68
C GLU A 122 -3.28 10.34 -16.82
N ASN A 123 -1.98 10.10 -16.64
CA ASN A 123 -1.12 9.36 -17.56
C ASN A 123 -1.10 7.84 -17.33
N GLY A 124 -1.80 7.35 -16.30
CA GLY A 124 -2.01 5.91 -16.07
C GLY A 124 -0.94 5.28 -15.21
N ASN A 125 -0.15 6.11 -14.56
CA ASN A 125 0.80 5.68 -13.55
C ASN A 125 0.08 5.43 -12.23
N VAL A 126 0.66 4.53 -11.42
CA VAL A 126 0.17 4.26 -10.08
C VAL A 126 0.94 5.12 -9.10
N CYS A 127 0.22 5.85 -8.27
CA CYS A 127 0.79 6.63 -7.19
C CYS A 127 0.44 6.01 -5.83
N MET A 128 1.14 6.47 -4.82
CA MET A 128 0.79 6.24 -3.42
C MET A 128 0.77 7.58 -2.70
N VAL A 129 -0.23 7.78 -1.85
CA VAL A 129 -0.34 8.99 -1.03
C VAL A 129 -0.39 8.63 0.44
N ARG A 130 0.22 9.49 1.26
CA ARG A 130 0.03 9.50 2.70
C ARG A 130 -1.01 10.54 3.08
N LEU A 131 -2.06 10.08 3.74
CA LEU A 131 -3.02 10.91 4.44
C LEU A 131 -2.61 11.01 5.91
N TYR A 132 -2.49 12.23 6.43
CA TYR A 132 -1.97 12.47 7.77
C TYR A 132 -2.54 13.74 8.40
N THR A 133 -2.98 13.66 9.65
CA THR A 133 -3.31 14.84 10.49
C THR A 133 -2.36 15.00 11.67
N ASP A 134 -2.04 13.89 12.33
CA ASP A 134 -1.20 13.84 13.52
C ASP A 134 -0.59 12.45 13.68
N SER A 135 0.25 12.28 14.70
CA SER A 135 1.03 11.04 14.91
C SER A 135 0.18 9.79 15.16
N ARG A 136 -1.12 9.91 15.43
CA ARG A 136 -2.06 8.80 15.63
C ARG A 136 -2.93 8.51 14.41
N HIS A 137 -2.94 9.40 13.42
CA HIS A 137 -3.80 9.30 12.25
C HIS A 137 -2.96 9.41 10.98
N THR A 138 -2.35 8.29 10.59
CA THR A 138 -1.65 8.13 9.33
C THR A 138 -2.27 7.01 8.53
N HIS A 139 -2.47 7.21 7.24
CA HIS A 139 -2.96 6.18 6.33
C HIS A 139 -2.31 6.30 4.97
N TYR A 140 -2.00 5.18 4.34
CA TYR A 140 -1.48 5.13 2.99
C TYR A 140 -2.45 4.38 2.09
N VAL A 141 -2.65 4.91 0.90
CA VAL A 141 -3.46 4.28 -0.15
C VAL A 141 -2.74 4.36 -1.48
N LEU A 142 -2.97 3.38 -2.36
CA LEU A 142 -2.58 3.49 -3.76
C LEU A 142 -3.64 4.30 -4.52
N VAL A 143 -3.21 5.24 -5.34
CA VAL A 143 -4.04 5.88 -6.34
C VAL A 143 -3.70 5.26 -7.69
N ASP A 144 -4.61 4.47 -8.24
CA ASP A 144 -4.35 3.64 -9.41
C ASP A 144 -5.31 3.90 -10.58
N GLY A 145 -6.12 4.96 -10.49
CA GLY A 145 -7.01 5.36 -11.57
C GLY A 145 -7.57 6.77 -11.41
N TRP A 146 -8.29 7.21 -12.44
CA TRP A 146 -8.81 8.57 -12.57
C TRP A 146 -10.21 8.59 -13.18
N ASP A 147 -11.23 8.98 -12.44
CA ASP A 147 -12.57 9.21 -12.99
C ASP A 147 -12.67 10.63 -13.58
N SER A 148 -12.63 10.73 -14.90
CA SER A 148 -12.76 12.01 -15.61
C SER A 148 -14.16 12.62 -15.53
N SER A 149 -15.18 11.84 -15.13
CA SER A 149 -16.56 12.30 -14.98
C SER A 149 -16.88 12.85 -13.59
N ALA A 150 -16.04 12.54 -12.59
CA ALA A 150 -16.16 13.04 -11.23
C ALA A 150 -15.46 14.39 -11.03
N SER A 151 -15.63 14.99 -9.85
CA SER A 151 -14.99 16.26 -9.47
C SER A 151 -14.27 16.16 -8.12
N GLY A 152 -13.23 16.99 -7.93
CA GLY A 152 -12.48 17.03 -6.68
C GLY A 152 -11.81 15.69 -6.36
N PHE A 153 -11.81 15.28 -5.08
CA PHE A 153 -11.16 14.03 -4.65
C PHE A 153 -11.90 12.76 -5.08
N TYR A 154 -13.15 12.86 -5.56
CA TYR A 154 -13.87 11.72 -6.15
C TYR A 154 -13.27 11.26 -7.49
N ARG A 155 -12.41 12.09 -8.12
CA ARG A 155 -11.69 11.72 -9.35
C ARG A 155 -10.60 10.68 -9.11
N TYR A 156 -10.03 10.64 -7.91
CA TYR A 156 -8.88 9.77 -7.61
C TYR A 156 -9.41 8.42 -7.16
N LEU A 157 -9.23 7.41 -8.00
CA LEU A 157 -9.60 6.04 -7.70
C LEU A 157 -8.47 5.39 -6.90
N VAL A 158 -8.81 4.76 -5.77
CA VAL A 158 -7.83 4.25 -4.82
C VAL A 158 -8.07 2.80 -4.44
N CYS A 159 -6.98 2.08 -4.21
CA CYS A 159 -6.97 0.78 -3.55
C CYS A 159 -6.60 0.98 -2.07
N ASP A 160 -7.59 0.79 -1.19
CA ASP A 160 -7.47 1.05 0.24
C ASP A 160 -7.15 -0.25 1.02
N PRO A 161 -5.96 -0.33 1.67
CA PRO A 161 -5.56 -1.53 2.40
C PRO A 161 -6.39 -1.78 3.67
N SER A 162 -7.10 -0.80 4.24
CA SER A 162 -7.92 -1.03 5.45
C SER A 162 -9.04 -2.05 5.23
N GLY A 163 -9.56 -2.12 4.00
CA GLY A 163 -10.60 -3.07 3.63
C GLY A 163 -10.20 -4.02 2.50
N GLY A 164 -9.08 -3.76 1.82
CA GLY A 164 -8.75 -4.42 0.56
C GLY A 164 -9.78 -4.11 -0.52
N VAL A 165 -10.21 -2.85 -0.60
CA VAL A 165 -11.31 -2.40 -1.45
C VAL A 165 -10.89 -1.29 -2.39
N LYS A 166 -11.65 -1.16 -3.49
CA LYS A 166 -11.57 -0.03 -4.41
C LYS A 166 -12.63 1.00 -4.06
N ILE A 167 -12.19 2.22 -3.81
CA ILE A 167 -13.04 3.36 -3.46
C ILE A 167 -12.43 4.64 -4.06
N THR A 168 -12.96 5.82 -3.74
CA THR A 168 -12.32 7.09 -4.11
C THR A 168 -11.47 7.64 -2.96
N LEU A 169 -10.53 8.53 -3.27
CA LEU A 169 -9.75 9.22 -2.25
C LEU A 169 -10.66 10.06 -1.32
N ALA A 170 -11.74 10.62 -1.88
CA ALA A 170 -12.78 11.30 -1.10
C ALA A 170 -13.42 10.37 -0.06
N ASP A 171 -13.76 9.13 -0.43
CA ASP A 171 -14.34 8.15 0.49
C ASP A 171 -13.38 7.78 1.63
N VAL A 172 -12.08 7.64 1.33
CA VAL A 172 -11.04 7.42 2.35
C VAL A 172 -11.00 8.59 3.34
N MET A 173 -10.92 9.83 2.82
CA MET A 173 -10.84 11.02 3.67
C MET A 173 -12.07 11.17 4.56
N GLN A 174 -13.27 10.96 4.00
CA GLN A 174 -14.52 11.02 4.74
C GLN A 174 -14.63 9.92 5.80
N ARG A 175 -14.23 8.68 5.48
CA ARG A 175 -14.25 7.55 6.43
C ARG A 175 -13.33 7.78 7.62
N MET A 176 -12.15 8.36 7.37
CA MET A 176 -11.09 8.47 8.37
C MET A 176 -11.17 9.77 9.18
N TRP A 177 -11.60 10.88 8.57
CA TRP A 177 -11.60 12.20 9.19
C TRP A 177 -12.94 12.96 9.11
N GLY A 178 -13.91 12.50 8.31
CA GLY A 178 -15.21 13.16 8.18
C GLY A 178 -15.21 14.45 7.37
N TYR A 179 -14.12 14.75 6.65
CA TYR A 179 -14.02 15.87 5.72
C TYR A 179 -12.99 15.58 4.62
N GLN A 180 -13.00 16.39 3.57
CA GLN A 180 -12.04 16.34 2.47
C GLN A 180 -11.17 17.59 2.50
N ASP A 181 -9.85 17.41 2.54
CA ASP A 181 -8.89 18.52 2.50
C ASP A 181 -7.58 18.05 1.85
N ALA A 182 -7.06 18.86 0.92
CA ALA A 182 -5.77 18.63 0.27
C ALA A 182 -4.61 18.62 1.28
N SER A 183 -4.74 19.35 2.40
CA SER A 183 -3.74 19.41 3.46
C SER A 183 -3.46 18.06 4.12
N LEU A 184 -4.42 17.11 4.03
CA LEU A 184 -4.25 15.74 4.50
C LEU A 184 -3.19 14.98 3.70
N ILE A 185 -2.99 15.33 2.42
CA ILE A 185 -2.04 14.66 1.54
C ILE A 185 -0.64 15.21 1.81
N THR A 186 0.09 14.54 2.71
CA THR A 186 1.39 15.03 3.21
C THR A 186 2.59 14.41 2.50
N GLN A 187 2.41 13.27 1.86
CA GLN A 187 3.44 12.62 1.02
C GLN A 187 2.81 12.01 -0.21
N LYS A 188 3.56 12.04 -1.32
CA LYS A 188 3.12 11.61 -2.64
C LYS A 188 4.28 10.88 -3.30
N PHE A 189 3.99 9.71 -3.85
CA PHE A 189 4.97 8.87 -4.49
C PHE A 189 4.44 8.36 -5.83
N LEU A 190 5.29 8.37 -6.85
CA LEU A 190 5.09 7.58 -8.07
C LEU A 190 5.66 6.18 -7.82
N LEU A 191 4.91 5.14 -8.17
CA LEU A 191 5.35 3.75 -8.14
C LEU A 191 5.54 3.21 -9.55
N SER A 192 6.69 2.57 -9.82
CA SER A 192 7.04 1.99 -11.13
C SER A 192 7.70 0.62 -11.04
#